data_AF-A0A7K2M1X5-F1
#
_entry.id   AF-A0A7K2M1X5-F1
#
_cell.length_a   1.000
_cell.length_b   1.000
_cell.length_c   1.000
_cell.angle_alpha   90.00
_cell.angle_beta   90.00
_cell.angle_gamma   90.00
#
_symmetry.space_group_name_H-M   'P 1'
#
loop_
_entity.id
_entity.type
_entity.pdbx_description
1 polymer ?
#
loop_
_entity_poly.entity_id
_entity_poly.type
_entity_poly.pdbx_seq_one_letter_code
_entity_poly.pdbx_strand_id
1 'polypeptide(L)' 'PGVPAADSAAASHSLGEAYEVAGRLGGAPGQALRRAARDSFVHGLHVTLLVSAVLLLLGAVAACRLPRAMQCEAEE' A
#
# COMPACT_ATOMS: atom_id res chain seq x y z
N PRO A 1 5.96 -13.12 18.41
CA PRO A 1 6.26 -14.33 19.21
C PRO A 1 5.46 -15.53 18.68
N GLY A 2 6.13 -16.52 18.08
CA GLY A 2 5.48 -17.72 17.53
C GLY A 2 6.14 -18.32 16.29
N VAL A 3 7.07 -17.58 15.66
CA VAL A 3 7.85 -18.02 14.49
C VAL A 3 9.33 -17.82 14.80
N PRO A 4 10.24 -18.76 14.46
CA PRO A 4 11.68 -18.58 14.63
C PRO A 4 12.19 -17.31 13.93
N ALA A 5 13.20 -16.66 14.50
CA ALA A 5 13.72 -15.38 13.98
C ALA A 5 14.32 -15.52 12.57
N ALA A 6 14.96 -16.64 12.26
CA ALA A 6 15.50 -16.94 10.93
C ALA A 6 14.39 -17.03 9.87
N ASP A 7 13.27 -17.68 10.18
CA ASP A 7 12.11 -17.79 9.30
C ASP A 7 11.40 -16.44 9.12
N SER A 8 11.36 -15.62 10.17
CA SER A 8 10.82 -14.26 10.10
C SER A 8 11.67 -13.38 9.18
N ALA A 9 13.00 -13.48 9.27
CA ALA A 9 13.91 -12.73 8.40
C ALA A 9 13.75 -13.13 6.92
N ALA A 10 13.65 -14.43 6.62
CA ALA A 10 13.41 -14.92 5.27
C ALA A 10 12.05 -14.48 4.71
N ALA A 11 10.99 -14.48 5.53
CA ALA A 11 9.65 -14.05 5.14
C ALA A 11 9.53 -12.53 4.90
N SER A 12 10.52 -11.74 5.30
CA SER A 12 10.47 -10.27 5.21
C SER A 12 10.80 -9.74 3.81
N HIS A 13 11.39 -10.56 2.94
CA HIS A 13 11.90 -10.10 1.65
C HIS A 13 10.80 -9.91 0.60
N SER A 14 9.74 -10.72 0.63
CA SER A 14 8.61 -10.66 -0.30
C SER A 14 7.39 -11.40 0.25
N LEU A 15 6.19 -10.97 -0.15
CA LEU A 15 4.93 -11.63 0.24
C LEU A 15 4.88 -13.10 -0.24
N GLY A 16 5.44 -13.39 -1.42
CA GLY A 16 5.51 -14.75 -1.95
C GLY A 16 6.40 -15.67 -1.10
N GLU A 17 7.56 -15.17 -0.68
CA GLU A 17 8.46 -15.89 0.23
C GLU A 17 7.85 -16.07 1.61
N ALA A 18 7.13 -15.07 2.13
CA ALA A 18 6.38 -15.20 3.38
C ALA A 18 5.36 -16.34 3.33
N TYR A 19 4.69 -16.53 2.19
CA TYR A 19 3.72 -17.60 1.97
C TYR A 19 4.41 -18.97 1.85
N GLU A 20 5.57 -19.04 1.22
CA GLU A 20 6.37 -20.26 1.13
C GLU A 20 6.89 -20.70 2.52
N VAL A 21 7.48 -19.77 3.28
CA VAL A 21 7.92 -20.00 4.67
C VAL A 21 6.75 -20.45 5.55
N ALA A 22 5.57 -19.82 5.38
CA ALA A 22 4.37 -20.23 6.09
C ALA A 22 3.84 -21.62 5.68
N GLY A 23 4.06 -22.01 4.42
CA GLY A 23 3.80 -23.37 3.93
C GLY A 23 4.71 -24.40 4.62
N ARG A 24 6.00 -24.08 4.75
CA ARG A 24 7.00 -24.92 5.44
C ARG A 24 6.75 -25.03 6.94
N LEU A 25 6.39 -23.93 7.60
CA LEU A 25 6.07 -23.91 9.04
C LEU A 25 4.83 -24.74 9.38
N GLY A 26 3.82 -24.75 8.50
CA GLY A 26 2.56 -25.45 8.74
C GLY A 26 1.82 -24.97 10.01
N GLY A 27 0.70 -25.63 10.32
CA GLY A 27 -0.01 -25.44 11.59
C GLY A 27 -0.40 -23.99 11.93
N ALA A 28 -0.47 -23.70 13.23
CA ALA A 28 -0.78 -22.36 13.75
C ALA A 28 0.28 -21.29 13.41
N PRO A 29 1.61 -21.56 13.46
CA PRO A 29 2.64 -20.57 13.13
C PRO A 29 2.58 -20.09 11.67
N GLY A 30 2.40 -21.01 10.72
CA GLY A 30 2.27 -20.66 9.30
C GLY A 30 1.00 -19.85 9.02
N GLN A 31 -0.11 -20.14 9.71
CA GLN A 31 -1.31 -19.31 9.59
C GLN A 31 -1.13 -17.89 10.12
N ALA A 32 -0.45 -17.72 11.26
CA ALA A 32 -0.16 -16.40 11.82
C ALA A 32 0.73 -15.58 10.87
N LEU A 33 1.76 -16.21 10.28
CA LEU A 33 2.65 -15.56 9.32
C LEU A 33 1.91 -15.11 8.05
N ARG A 34 1.07 -15.98 7.46
CA ARG A 34 0.24 -15.60 6.29
C ARG A 34 -0.68 -14.42 6.57
N ARG A 35 -1.34 -14.42 7.73
CA ARG A 35 -2.26 -13.32 8.11
C ARG A 35 -1.49 -12.02 8.28
N ALA A 36 -0.36 -12.04 8.99
CA ALA A 36 0.47 -10.86 9.19
C ALA A 36 1.01 -10.30 7.87
N ALA A 37 1.52 -11.15 6.97
CA ALA A 37 2.02 -10.71 5.66
C ALA A 37 0.91 -10.06 4.81
N ARG A 38 -0.27 -10.69 4.76
CA ARG A 38 -1.42 -10.16 4.02
C ARG A 38 -1.89 -8.82 4.59
N ASP A 39 -2.00 -8.72 5.91
CA ASP A 39 -2.51 -7.52 6.58
C ASP A 39 -1.57 -6.33 6.34
N SER A 40 -0.26 -6.53 6.49
CA SER A 40 0.75 -5.51 6.19
C SER A 40 0.70 -5.03 4.73
N PHE A 41 0.48 -5.94 3.77
CA PHE A 41 0.38 -5.57 2.35
C PHE A 41 -0.87 -4.75 2.03
N VAL A 42 -2.03 -5.20 2.53
CA VAL A 42 -3.30 -4.47 2.35
C VAL A 42 -3.23 -3.11 3.04
N HIS A 43 -2.64 -3.04 4.23
CA HIS A 43 -2.41 -1.78 4.92
C HIS A 43 -1.51 -0.84 4.10
N GLY A 44 -0.41 -1.35 3.55
CA GLY A 44 0.46 -0.58 2.65
C GLY A 44 -0.28 -0.02 1.44
N LEU A 45 -1.11 -0.83 0.78
CA LEU A 45 -1.95 -0.38 -0.33
C LEU A 45 -2.94 0.70 0.11
N HIS A 46 -3.62 0.54 1.25
CA HIS A 46 -4.53 1.57 1.74
C HIS A 46 -3.80 2.89 2.01
N VAL A 47 -2.59 2.85 2.56
CA VAL A 47 -1.78 4.06 2.82
C VAL A 47 -1.42 4.75 1.50
N THR A 48 -0.94 4.03 0.48
CA THR A 48 -0.60 4.64 -0.81
C THR A 48 -1.82 5.22 -1.53
N LEU A 49 -2.96 4.53 -1.47
CA LEU A 49 -4.23 5.04 -1.98
C LEU A 49 -4.66 6.32 -1.24
N LEU A 50 -4.58 6.33 0.09
CA LEU A 50 -4.95 7.49 0.90
C LEU A 50 -4.09 8.70 0.56
N VAL A 51 -2.77 8.51 0.47
CA VAL A 51 -1.84 9.57 0.04
C VAL A 51 -2.21 10.10 -1.33
N SER A 52 -2.47 9.21 -2.30
CA SER A 52 -2.85 9.60 -3.67
C SER A 52 -4.17 10.38 -3.68
N ALA A 53 -5.17 9.92 -2.92
CA ALA A 53 -6.46 10.59 -2.79
C ALA A 53 -6.32 11.99 -2.19
N VAL A 54 -5.50 12.15 -1.15
CA VAL A 54 -5.22 13.47 -0.54
C VAL A 54 -4.55 14.40 -1.55
N LEU A 55 -3.54 13.93 -2.28
CA LEU A 55 -2.87 14.73 -3.31
C LEU A 55 -3.85 15.17 -4.42
N LEU A 56 -4.73 14.29 -4.87
CA LEU A 56 -5.77 14.62 -5.85
C LEU A 56 -6.76 15.66 -5.32
N LEU A 57 -7.19 15.53 -4.06
CA LEU A 57 -8.08 16.50 -3.41
C LEU A 57 -7.41 17.88 -3.30
N LEU A 58 -6.12 17.92 -2.92
CA LEU A 58 -5.35 19.16 -2.88
C LEU A 58 -5.22 19.78 -4.27
N GLY A 59 -4.93 18.98 -5.30
CA GLY A 59 -4.90 19.42 -6.69
C GLY A 59 -6.24 19.96 -7.18
N ALA A 60 -7.35 19.32 -6.83
CA ALA A 60 -8.69 19.78 -7.16
C ALA A 60 -9.02 21.11 -6.46
N VAL A 61 -8.69 21.24 -5.18
CA VAL A 61 -8.86 22.50 -4.43
C VAL A 61 -8.05 23.61 -5.07
N ALA A 62 -6.79 23.35 -5.44
CA ALA A 62 -5.96 24.31 -6.15
C ALA A 62 -6.57 24.72 -7.50
N ALA A 63 -7.05 23.75 -8.30
CA ALA A 63 -7.72 24.03 -9.58
C ALA A 63 -9.01 24.86 -9.41
N CYS A 64 -9.77 24.63 -8.34
CA CYS A 64 -10.93 25.46 -8.00
C CYS A 64 -10.55 26.88 -7.53
N ARG A 65 -9.32 27.07 -7.03
CA ARG A 65 -8.81 28.37 -6.54
C ARG A 65 -8.16 29.20 -7.64
N LEU A 66 -7.82 28.62 -8.79
CA LEU A 66 -7.34 29.39 -9.93
C LEU A 66 -8.48 30.25 -10.52
N PRO A 67 -8.22 31.53 -10.84
CA PRO A 67 -9.18 32.34 -11.57
C PRO A 67 -9.49 31.66 -12.91
N ARG A 68 -10.73 31.19 -13.09
CA ARG A 68 -11.21 30.54 -14.33
C ARG A 68 -11.42 31.56 -15.46
N ALA A 69 -10.61 32.61 -15.55
CA ALA A 69 -10.61 33.49 -16.71
C ALA A 69 -9.87 32.77 -17.83
N MET A 70 -10.58 31.93 -18.58
CA MET A 70 -10.09 31.51 -19.89
C MET A 70 -10.03 32.76 -20.76
N GLN A 71 -8.84 33.32 -21.01
CA GLN A 71 -8.68 34.27 -22.10
C GLN A 71 -8.84 33.48 -23.42
N CYS A 72 -10.07 33.39 -23.91
CA CYS A 72 -10.29 33.19 -25.33
C CYS A 72 -9.88 34.52 -25.99
N GLU A 73 -8.63 34.63 -26.43
CA GLU A 73 -8.31 35.59 -27.49
C GLU A 73 -9.08 35.15 -28.72
N ALA A 74 -10.10 35.92 -29.10
CA ALA A 74 -10.70 35.82 -30.42
C ALA A 74 -9.69 36.41 -31.39
N GLU A 75 -8.98 35.55 -32.13
CA GLU A 75 -8.14 35.95 -33.25
C GLU A 75 -9.03 36.65 -34.29
N GLU A 76 -8.78 37.95 -34.51
CA GLU A 76 -9.29 38.73 -35.66
C GLU A 76 -8.36 38.57 -36.87
#